data_AF-A0A101IP77-F1
#
_entry.id   AF-A0A101IP77-F1
#
_cell.length_a   1.000
_cell.length_b   1.000
_cell.length_c   1.000
_cell.angle_alpha   90.00
_cell.angle_beta   90.00
_cell.angle_gamma   90.00
#
_symmetry.space_group_name_H-M   'P 1'
#
loop_
_entity.id
_entity.type
_entity.pdbx_description
1 polymer ?
#
loop_
_entity_poly.entity_id
_entity_poly.type
_entity_poly.pdbx_seq_one_letter_code
_entity_poly.pdbx_strand_id
1 'polypeptide(L)'
;MWYNPGTGEWQEVPATVDPATRTVTAQVSHFSLFALTWAAAPPAEATTGPGTTTPGGETPSGPGSQQPVRETPWALIAAGALVVAGALAAGWYFRGKR
;
A
#
# COMPACT_ATOMS: atom_id res chain seq x y z
N MET A 1 8.08 -1.85 13.02
CA MET A 1 8.51 -2.96 12.16
C MET A 1 9.86 -2.68 11.53
N TRP A 2 10.61 -3.72 11.18
CA TRP A 2 11.88 -3.65 10.44
C TRP A 2 11.78 -4.50 9.16
N TYR A 3 12.47 -4.10 8.09
CA TYR A 3 12.51 -4.90 6.85
C TYR A 3 13.61 -5.96 6.92
N ASN A 4 13.26 -7.24 6.80
CA ASN A 4 14.24 -8.32 6.77
C ASN A 4 14.62 -8.66 5.31
N PRO A 5 15.82 -8.30 4.83
CA PRO A 5 16.22 -8.61 3.46
C PRO A 5 16.46 -10.11 3.22
N GLY A 6 16.68 -10.90 4.27
CA GLY A 6 16.85 -12.35 4.16
C GLY A 6 15.53 -13.09 3.90
N THR A 7 14.39 -12.54 4.35
CA THR A 7 13.05 -13.11 4.08
C THR A 7 12.25 -12.29 3.08
N GLY A 8 12.63 -11.04 2.82
CA GLY A 8 11.88 -10.11 1.97
C GLY A 8 10.63 -9.53 2.63
N GLU A 9 10.51 -9.62 3.96
CA GLU A 9 9.29 -9.28 4.69
C GLU A 9 9.51 -8.27 5.81
N TRP A 10 8.46 -7.56 6.18
CA TRP A 10 8.43 -6.71 7.38
C TRP A 10 8.18 -7.56 8.62
N GLN A 11 8.95 -7.31 9.68
CA GLN A 11 8.86 -8.03 10.94
C GLN A 11 8.68 -7.06 12.12
N GLU A 12 8.04 -7.54 13.19
CA GLU A 12 7.83 -6.77 14.42
C GLU A 12 9.19 -6.41 15.07
N VAL A 13 9.27 -5.23 15.68
CA VAL A 13 10.39 -4.86 16.56
C VAL A 13 9.83 -4.63 17.95
N PRO A 14 10.30 -5.32 18.99
CA PRO A 14 9.92 -5.03 20.36
C PRO A 14 10.20 -3.55 20.69
N ALA A 15 9.17 -2.83 21.07
CA ALA A 15 9.24 -1.40 21.36
C ALA A 15 8.39 -1.06 22.60
N THR A 16 8.80 -0.02 23.32
CA THR A 16 8.02 0.59 24.40
C THR A 16 7.44 1.90 23.91
N VAL A 17 6.16 2.13 24.19
CA VAL A 17 5.44 3.35 23.82
C VAL A 17 5.18 4.17 25.08
N ASP A 18 5.65 5.41 25.10
CA ASP A 18 5.27 6.40 26.11
C ASP A 18 4.24 7.38 25.49
N PRO A 19 2.96 7.26 25.85
CA PRO A 19 1.92 8.13 25.30
C PRO A 19 1.98 9.56 25.84
N ALA A 20 2.58 9.81 27.02
CA ALA A 20 2.66 11.13 27.61
C ALA A 20 3.64 12.02 26.83
N THR A 21 4.79 11.45 26.44
CA THR A 21 5.80 12.14 25.62
C THR A 21 5.66 11.87 24.13
N ARG A 22 4.73 11.00 23.73
CA ARG A 22 4.50 10.55 22.35
C ARG A 22 5.76 9.97 21.70
N THR A 23 6.50 9.19 22.49
CA THR A 23 7.76 8.58 22.06
C THR A 23 7.61 7.07 21.95
N VAL A 24 8.24 6.50 20.92
CA VAL A 24 8.39 5.05 20.76
C VAL A 24 9.88 4.73 20.82
N THR A 25 10.28 3.83 21.72
CA THR A 25 11.67 3.44 21.92
C THR A 25 11.86 1.96 21.62
N ALA A 26 12.84 1.64 20.79
CA ALA A 26 13.23 0.27 20.45
C ALA A 26 14.76 0.15 20.46
N GLN A 27 15.26 -1.05 20.81
CA GLN A 27 16.69 -1.36 20.70
C GLN A 27 16.88 -2.44 19.63
N VAL A 28 17.80 -2.20 18.71
CA VAL A 28 18.08 -3.09 17.58
C VAL A 28 19.59 -3.26 17.44
N SER A 29 20.03 -4.44 17.03
CA SER A 29 21.45 -4.80 16.88
C SER A 29 21.95 -4.76 15.42
N HIS A 30 21.10 -4.32 14.49
CA HIS A 30 21.38 -4.36 13.06
C HIS A 30 20.86 -3.10 12.35
N PHE A 31 21.36 -2.87 11.14
CA PHE A 31 20.92 -1.79 10.27
C PHE A 31 19.84 -2.29 9.30
N SER A 32 18.73 -1.56 9.19
CA SER A 32 17.67 -1.82 8.22
C SER A 32 16.78 -0.58 8.03
N LEU A 33 15.73 -0.71 7.20
CA LEU A 33 14.60 0.21 7.16
C LEU A 33 13.64 -0.11 8.31
N PHE A 34 13.11 0.95 8.92
CA PHE A 34 12.15 0.87 10.01
C PHE A 34 10.90 1.68 9.70
N ALA A 35 9.75 1.14 10.08
CA ALA A 35 8.46 1.80 9.91
C ALA A 35 7.66 1.70 11.22
N LEU A 36 7.07 2.82 11.62
CA LEU A 36 6.05 2.85 12.67
C LEU A 36 4.71 2.52 12.03
N THR A 37 4.08 1.44 12.47
CA THR A 37 2.82 0.92 11.93
C THR A 37 1.82 0.76 13.06
N TRP A 38 0.54 0.97 12.78
CA TRP A 38 -0.55 0.72 13.72
C TRP A 38 -1.70 0.02 12.99
N ALA A 39 -2.42 -0.82 13.71
CA ALA A 39 -3.67 -1.37 13.20
C ALA A 39 -4.69 -0.22 13.08
N ALA A 40 -5.45 -0.20 11.99
CA ALA A 40 -6.62 0.67 11.92
C ALA A 40 -7.54 0.32 13.09
N ALA A 41 -8.08 1.34 13.76
CA ALA A 41 -9.11 1.11 14.76
C ALA A 41 -10.27 0.35 14.09
N PRO A 42 -10.81 -0.71 14.72
CA PRO A 42 -12.03 -1.33 14.24
C PRO A 42 -13.09 -0.24 14.03
N PRO A 43 -13.93 -0.33 12.99
CA PRO A 43 -15.05 0.59 12.86
C PRO A 43 -15.83 0.55 14.18
N ALA A 44 -16.09 1.72 14.75
CA ALA A 44 -16.86 1.81 15.99
C ALA A 44 -18.18 1.05 15.77
N GLU A 45 -18.46 0.04 16.60
CA GLU A 45 -19.78 -0.57 16.61
C GLU A 45 -20.77 0.56 16.90
N ALA A 46 -21.63 0.84 15.92
CA ALA A 46 -22.72 1.77 16.11
C ALA A 46 -23.59 1.18 17.23
N THR A 47 -23.44 1.70 18.45
CA THR A 47 -24.40 1.47 19.52
C THR A 47 -25.73 1.98 18.99
N THR A 48 -26.58 1.05 18.56
CA THR A 48 -27.92 1.35 18.10
C THR A 48 -28.72 1.66 19.36
N GLY A 49 -28.67 2.90 19.81
CA GLY A 49 -29.63 3.41 20.79
C GLY A 49 -31.05 3.25 20.23
N PRO A 50 -32.07 3.00 21.07
CA PRO A 50 -33.45 2.79 20.62
C PRO A 50 -33.90 3.96 19.73
N GLY A 51 -34.35 3.60 18.53
CA GLY A 51 -34.57 4.52 17.42
C GLY A 51 -35.63 5.58 17.71
N THR A 52 -35.27 6.84 17.46
CA THR A 52 -36.23 7.89 17.14
C THR A 52 -36.27 8.01 15.62
N THR A 53 -37.38 7.60 15.03
CA THR A 53 -37.71 7.78 13.62
C THR A 53 -37.87 9.27 13.30
N THR A 54 -36.98 9.80 12.46
CA THR A 54 -37.25 11.02 11.66
C THR A 54 -37.04 10.65 10.19
N PRO A 55 -38.06 10.78 9.34
CA PRO A 55 -37.91 10.61 7.90
C PRO A 55 -37.47 11.92 7.22
N GLY A 56 -36.40 11.86 6.44
CA GLY A 56 -36.18 12.79 5.31
C GLY A 56 -34.89 13.61 5.38
N GLY A 57 -34.07 13.50 4.33
CA GLY A 57 -33.11 14.53 3.93
C GLY A 57 -31.67 14.07 3.73
N GLU A 58 -31.41 13.48 2.57
CA GLU A 58 -30.16 13.47 1.78
C GLU A 58 -28.82 13.71 2.51
N THR A 59 -28.01 12.65 2.57
CA THR A 59 -26.58 12.66 2.89
C THR A 59 -25.79 13.57 1.95
N PRO A 60 -25.02 14.56 2.43
CA PRO A 60 -23.87 15.05 1.69
C PRO A 60 -22.76 13.99 1.83
N SER A 61 -22.47 13.32 0.72
CA SER A 61 -21.28 12.47 0.59
C SER A 61 -20.03 13.31 0.83
N GLY A 62 -19.48 13.25 2.05
CA GLY A 62 -18.14 13.76 2.37
C GLY A 62 -17.08 12.93 1.65
N PRO A 63 -15.97 13.54 1.22
CA PRO A 63 -15.09 13.00 0.18
C PRO A 63 -14.53 11.65 0.61
N GLY A 64 -14.91 10.63 -0.16
CA GLY A 64 -14.33 9.30 -0.06
C GLY A 64 -12.82 9.39 -0.07
N SER A 65 -12.19 8.58 0.77
CA SER A 65 -10.80 8.20 0.67
C SER A 65 -10.54 7.66 -0.73
N GLN A 66 -10.22 8.57 -1.66
CA GLN A 66 -9.51 8.24 -2.88
C GLN A 66 -8.08 7.88 -2.47
N GLN A 67 -7.94 6.72 -1.85
CA GLN A 67 -6.68 6.01 -1.94
C GLN A 67 -6.52 5.76 -3.45
N PRO A 68 -5.49 6.32 -4.11
CA PRO A 68 -5.25 5.98 -5.50
C PRO A 68 -5.04 4.48 -5.48
N VAL A 69 -6.01 3.75 -6.02
CA VAL A 69 -5.80 2.35 -6.33
C VAL A 69 -4.64 2.40 -7.32
N ARG A 70 -3.44 2.00 -6.86
CA ARG A 70 -2.29 1.89 -7.75
C ARG A 70 -2.58 0.68 -8.62
N GLU A 71 -3.41 0.89 -9.62
CA GLU A 71 -3.54 -0.03 -10.74
C GLU A 71 -2.14 -0.08 -11.33
N THR A 72 -1.41 -1.17 -11.07
CA THR A 72 -0.24 -1.50 -11.86
C THR A 72 -0.68 -1.35 -13.32
N PRO A 73 -0.05 -0.46 -14.12
CA PRO A 73 -0.55 -0.14 -15.44
C PRO A 73 -0.16 -1.26 -16.40
N TRP A 74 -0.85 -2.41 -16.28
CA TRP A 74 -0.62 -3.62 -17.06
C TRP A 74 -0.63 -3.33 -18.56
N ALA A 75 -1.45 -2.36 -18.99
CA ALA A 75 -1.47 -1.87 -20.36
C ALA A 75 -0.12 -1.29 -20.83
N LEU A 76 0.57 -0.50 -19.99
CA LEU A 76 1.88 0.06 -20.31
C LEU A 76 2.96 -1.03 -20.35
N ILE A 77 2.88 -2.01 -19.46
CA ILE A 77 3.82 -3.15 -19.42
C ILE A 77 3.65 -4.01 -20.70
N ALA A 78 2.40 -4.32 -21.07
CA ALA A 78 2.10 -5.07 -22.29
C ALA A 78 2.55 -4.33 -23.56
N ALA A 79 2.32 -3.01 -23.62
CA ALA A 79 2.78 -2.18 -24.73
C ALA A 79 4.32 -2.19 -24.85
N GLY A 80 5.03 -2.06 -23.71
CA GLY A 80 6.49 -2.15 -23.68
C GLY A 80 7.03 -3.49 -24.18
N ALA A 81 6.41 -4.60 -23.76
CA ALA A 81 6.80 -5.94 -24.20
C ALA A 81 6.64 -6.13 -25.73
N LEU A 82 5.56 -5.61 -26.32
CA LEU A 82 5.33 -5.67 -27.77
C LEU A 82 6.36 -4.87 -28.56
N VAL A 83 6.76 -3.69 -28.07
CA VAL A 83 7.79 -2.86 -28.71
C VAL A 83 9.14 -3.59 -28.71
N VAL A 84 9.53 -4.18 -27.58
CA VAL A 84 10.79 -4.93 -27.47
C VAL A 84 10.77 -6.15 -28.39
N ALA A 85 9.68 -6.92 -28.41
CA ALA A 85 9.54 -8.07 -29.30
C ALA A 85 9.62 -7.66 -30.78
N GLY A 86 8.97 -6.57 -31.17
CA GLY A 86 9.04 -6.02 -32.53
C GLY A 86 10.45 -5.58 -32.93
N ALA A 87 11.18 -4.91 -32.02
CA ALA A 87 12.56 -4.50 -32.26
C ALA A 87 13.51 -5.70 -32.41
N LEU A 88 13.33 -6.75 -31.60
CA LEU A 88 14.11 -7.98 -31.70
C LEU A 88 13.83 -8.73 -33.00
N ALA A 89 12.55 -8.84 -33.39
CA ALA A 89 12.15 -9.48 -34.65
C ALA A 89 12.68 -8.72 -35.87
N ALA A 90 12.57 -7.39 -35.87
CA ALA A 90 13.13 -6.54 -36.92
C ALA A 90 14.66 -6.65 -36.97
N GLY A 91 15.34 -6.60 -35.81
CA GLY A 91 16.79 -6.76 -35.72
C GLY A 91 17.27 -8.12 -36.27
N TRP A 92 16.56 -9.20 -35.95
CA TRP A 92 16.85 -10.52 -36.52
C TRP A 92 16.63 -10.56 -38.03
N TYR A 93 15.52 -10.01 -38.52
CA TYR A 93 15.21 -9.94 -39.95
C TYR A 93 16.27 -9.15 -40.74
N PHE A 94 16.69 -7.98 -40.25
CA PHE A 94 17.72 -7.17 -40.90
C PHE A 94 19.10 -7.81 -40.83
N ARG A 95 19.40 -8.58 -39.78
CA ARG A 95 20.66 -9.33 -39.68
C ARG A 95 20.69 -10.55 -40.59
N GLY A 96 19.56 -11.23 -40.81
CA GLY A 96 19.44 -12.36 -41.73
C GLY A 96 19.39 -11.96 -43.21
N LYS A 97 19.16 -10.67 -43.51
CA LYS A 97 19.11 -10.11 -44.87
C LYS A 97 20.43 -9.45 -45.31
N ARG A 98 21.46 -9.45 -44.46
CA ARG A 98 22.82 -9.03 -44.79
C ARG A 98 23.70 -10.22 -45.13
#